data_AF-A0A522IRX9-F1
#
_entry.id   AF-A0A522IRX9-F1
#
_cell.length_a   1.000
_cell.length_b   1.000
_cell.length_c   1.000
_cell.angle_alpha   90.00
_cell.angle_beta   90.00
_cell.angle_gamma   90.00
#
_symmetry.space_group_name_H-M   'P 1'
#
loop_
_entity.id
_entity.type
_entity.pdbx_description
1 polymer ?
#
loop_
_entity_poly.entity_id
_entity_poly.type
_entity_poly.pdbx_seq_one_letter_code
_entity_poly.pdbx_strand_id
1 'polypeptide(L)'
;LSRFSASSEGIQRTFEGSSLETIRHMVAAGVGITVLPASSLSVHSAQSDLLAYVPFSKPVPDRRIILAWRKSYPRPTAIHALLSAIRQSPLPGVTYVNGEHVGELQQA
;
A
#
# COMPACT_ATOMS: atom_id res chain seq x y z
N LEU A 1 7.31 0.53 28.09
CA LEU A 1 7.38 -0.96 28.04
C LEU A 1 5.98 -1.49 27.80
N SER A 2 5.62 -1.80 26.55
CA SER A 2 4.27 -2.27 26.20
C SER A 2 4.11 -3.74 26.60
N ARG A 3 3.08 -4.04 27.40
CA ARG A 3 2.79 -5.38 27.94
C ARG A 3 2.01 -6.18 26.90
N PHE A 4 2.61 -7.25 26.39
CA PHE A 4 1.88 -8.28 25.64
C PHE A 4 0.97 -9.04 26.62
N SER A 5 -0.33 -9.06 26.34
CA SER A 5 -1.34 -9.83 27.09
C SER A 5 -1.96 -10.83 26.13
N ALA A 6 -1.62 -12.11 26.29
CA ALA A 6 -2.16 -13.23 25.54
C ALA A 6 -3.57 -13.63 26.04
N SER A 7 -4.55 -12.71 25.93
CA SER A 7 -5.95 -13.04 26.20
C SER A 7 -6.80 -12.81 24.94
N SER A 8 -7.49 -13.87 24.54
CA SER A 8 -8.20 -14.09 23.27
C SER A 8 -9.32 -13.08 22.95
N GLU A 9 -9.67 -12.18 23.87
CA GLU A 9 -10.73 -11.16 23.68
C GLU A 9 -10.17 -9.77 23.33
N GLY A 10 -8.84 -9.58 23.34
CA GLY A 10 -8.19 -8.28 23.11
C GLY A 10 -7.66 -8.03 21.71
N ILE A 11 -7.79 -8.97 20.77
CA ILE A 11 -7.15 -8.96 19.45
C ILE A 11 -7.71 -7.87 18.51
N GLN A 12 -8.87 -7.29 18.83
CA GLN A 12 -9.39 -6.08 18.17
C GLN A 12 -8.70 -4.78 18.61
N ARG A 13 -7.68 -4.81 19.47
CA ARG A 13 -6.79 -3.65 19.60
C ARG A 13 -5.86 -3.65 18.40
N THR A 14 -6.13 -2.74 17.48
CA THR A 14 -5.29 -2.34 16.35
C THR A 14 -3.81 -2.51 16.74
N PHE A 15 -3.18 -3.56 16.21
CA PHE A 15 -1.72 -3.65 16.25
C PHE A 15 -1.22 -2.52 15.35
N GLU A 16 -0.98 -1.35 15.95
CA GLU A 16 -0.47 -0.17 15.26
C GLU A 16 1.01 -0.38 14.90
N GLY A 17 1.25 -1.23 13.90
CA GLY A 17 2.50 -1.18 13.15
C GLY A 17 2.47 0.05 12.26
N SER A 18 3.41 0.98 12.44
CA SER A 18 3.51 2.18 11.60
C SER A 18 3.94 1.89 10.16
N SER A 19 4.36 0.65 9.86
CA SER A 19 4.82 0.21 8.55
C SER A 19 4.22 -1.15 8.17
N LEU A 20 3.86 -1.28 6.88
CA LEU A 20 3.45 -2.56 6.27
C LEU A 20 4.51 -3.65 6.47
N GLU A 21 5.78 -3.28 6.51
CA GLU A 21 6.87 -4.22 6.75
C GLU A 21 6.88 -4.77 8.17
N THR A 22 6.65 -3.92 9.17
CA THR A 22 6.53 -4.35 10.56
C THR A 22 5.35 -5.30 10.72
N ILE A 23 4.20 -4.96 10.10
CA ILE A 23 3.01 -5.81 10.12
C ILE A 23 3.29 -7.17 9.44
N ARG A 24 3.99 -7.18 8.30
CA ARG A 24 4.42 -8.41 7.62
C ARG A 24 5.25 -9.31 8.54
N HIS A 25 6.21 -8.75 9.27
CA HIS A 25 7.03 -9.49 10.22
C HIS A 25 6.22 -10.01 11.42
N MET A 26 5.24 -9.24 11.90
CA MET A 26 4.33 -9.70 12.96
C MET A 26 3.53 -10.92 12.50
N VAL A 27 2.99 -10.92 11.28
CA VAL A 27 2.31 -12.08 10.71
C VAL A 27 3.27 -13.26 10.55
N ALA A 28 4.50 -13.04 10.08
CA ALA A 28 5.51 -14.09 9.96
C ALA A 28 5.90 -14.70 11.32
N ALA A 29 5.81 -13.92 12.40
CA ALA A 29 6.00 -14.37 13.77
C ALA A 29 4.74 -15.04 14.38
N GLY A 30 3.68 -15.23 13.59
CA GLY A 30 2.43 -15.88 14.02
C GLY A 30 1.37 -14.94 14.60
N VAL A 31 1.55 -13.62 14.48
CA VAL A 31 0.58 -12.63 14.99
C VAL A 31 -0.47 -12.32 13.92
N GLY A 32 -1.53 -13.13 13.91
CA GLY A 32 -2.75 -12.88 13.14
C GLY A 32 -2.58 -12.92 11.62
N ILE A 33 -3.48 -12.22 10.92
CA ILE A 33 -3.46 -12.07 9.46
C ILE A 33 -3.56 -10.58 9.10
N THR A 34 -3.15 -10.23 7.88
CA THR A 34 -3.20 -8.85 7.40
C THR A 34 -3.53 -8.78 5.92
N VAL A 35 -3.84 -7.57 5.44
CA VAL A 35 -4.08 -7.26 4.03
C VAL A 35 -2.99 -6.33 3.55
N LEU A 36 -2.37 -6.68 2.42
CA LEU A 36 -1.32 -5.89 1.80
C LEU A 36 -1.72 -5.48 0.38
N PRO A 37 -1.39 -4.25 -0.06
CA PRO A 37 -1.51 -3.91 -1.46
C PRO A 37 -0.49 -4.73 -2.27
N ALA A 38 -0.87 -5.16 -3.47
CA ALA A 38 -0.03 -5.93 -4.36
C ALA A 38 1.34 -5.26 -4.60
N SER A 39 1.38 -3.92 -4.69
CA SER A 39 2.59 -3.14 -4.88
C SER A 39 3.62 -3.24 -3.75
N SER A 40 3.24 -3.76 -2.57
CA SER A 40 4.12 -3.94 -1.41
C SER A 40 4.71 -5.35 -1.30
N LEU A 41 4.26 -6.27 -2.16
CA LEU A 41 4.81 -7.61 -2.24
C LEU A 41 6.20 -7.51 -2.85
N SER A 42 7.25 -7.73 -2.04
CA SER A 42 8.60 -7.76 -2.58
C SER A 42 8.82 -9.07 -3.32
N VAL A 43 9.58 -9.02 -4.42
CA VAL A 43 9.95 -10.21 -5.21
C VAL A 43 10.65 -11.27 -4.35
N HIS A 44 11.39 -10.83 -3.32
CA HIS A 44 12.10 -11.72 -2.38
C HIS A 44 11.21 -12.23 -1.24
N SER A 45 10.13 -11.53 -0.88
CA SER A 45 9.22 -11.93 0.20
C SER A 45 8.24 -13.02 -0.21
N ALA A 46 8.07 -13.27 -1.51
CA ALA A 46 7.30 -14.42 -2.01
C ALA A 46 8.02 -15.76 -1.73
N GLN A 47 9.30 -15.73 -1.35
CA GLN A 47 10.14 -16.91 -1.10
C GLN A 47 10.33 -17.23 0.40
N SER A 48 9.69 -16.53 1.34
CA SER A 48 9.78 -16.91 2.75
C SER A 48 8.78 -18.02 3.07
N ASP A 49 9.25 -19.18 3.53
CA ASP A 49 8.42 -20.31 3.99
C ASP A 49 7.47 -19.96 5.17
N LEU A 50 7.62 -18.77 5.75
CA LEU A 50 6.86 -18.28 6.90
C LEU A 50 5.54 -17.59 6.52
N LEU A 51 5.32 -17.23 5.26
CA LEU A 51 4.17 -16.44 4.82
C LEU A 51 3.52 -17.02 3.57
N ALA A 52 2.20 -17.17 3.61
CA ALA A 52 1.39 -17.47 2.44
C ALA A 52 0.56 -16.25 2.04
N TYR A 53 0.67 -15.82 0.79
CA TYR A 53 -0.16 -14.75 0.24
C TYR A 53 -1.37 -15.36 -0.48
N VAL A 54 -2.57 -14.99 -0.03
CA VAL A 54 -3.83 -15.47 -0.61
C VAL A 54 -4.52 -14.31 -1.34
N PRO A 55 -4.75 -14.41 -2.66
CA PRO A 55 -5.47 -13.38 -3.39
C PRO A 55 -6.94 -13.35 -3.00
N PHE A 56 -7.56 -12.16 -3.05
CA PHE A 56 -9.00 -12.03 -2.85
C PHE A 56 -9.78 -12.70 -3.98
N SER A 57 -10.94 -13.26 -3.63
CA SER A 57 -11.94 -13.64 -4.62
C SER A 57 -12.58 -12.39 -5.23
N LYS A 58 -13.10 -12.50 -6.46
CA LYS A 58 -13.80 -11.37 -7.09
C LYS A 58 -15.06 -11.01 -6.28
N PRO A 59 -15.38 -9.73 -6.10
CA PRO A 59 -14.66 -8.56 -6.60
C PRO A 59 -13.41 -8.25 -5.76
N VAL A 60 -12.27 -8.06 -6.43
CA VAL A 60 -11.01 -7.73 -5.76
C VAL A 60 -11.03 -6.25 -5.37
N PRO A 61 -10.77 -5.88 -4.10
CA PRO A 61 -10.75 -4.48 -3.69
C PRO A 61 -9.59 -3.72 -4.33
N ASP A 62 -9.85 -2.51 -4.81
CA ASP A 62 -8.85 -1.60 -5.33
C ASP A 62 -8.78 -0.28 -4.54
N ARG A 63 -7.69 0.46 -4.74
CA ARG A 63 -7.53 1.82 -4.22
C ARG A 63 -6.97 2.73 -5.30
N ARG A 64 -7.47 3.95 -5.38
CA ARG A 64 -6.94 4.97 -6.29
C ARG A 64 -5.77 5.72 -5.64
N ILE A 65 -4.61 5.63 -6.28
CA ILE A 65 -3.43 6.43 -5.93
C ILE A 65 -3.42 7.67 -6.82
N ILE A 66 -3.19 8.84 -6.21
CA ILE A 66 -3.13 10.13 -6.91
C ILE A 66 -1.81 10.84 -6.62
N LEU A 67 -1.37 11.64 -7.59
CA LEU A 67 -0.33 12.64 -7.39
C LEU A 67 -1.00 14.00 -7.22
N ALA A 68 -0.76 14.65 -6.09
CA ALA A 68 -1.29 15.97 -5.80
C ALA A 68 -0.15 16.99 -5.63
N TRP A 69 -0.34 18.20 -6.12
CA TRP A 69 0.58 19.31 -5.94
C TRP A 69 -0.19 20.63 -5.82
N ARG A 70 0.45 21.66 -5.26
CA ARG A 70 -0.14 23.00 -5.16
C ARG A 70 -0.28 23.62 -6.54
N LYS A 71 -1.41 24.27 -6.83
CA LYS A 71 -1.64 25.02 -8.08
C LYS A 71 -0.54 26.04 -8.39
N SER A 72 0.02 26.67 -7.35
CA SER A 72 1.10 27.67 -7.46
C SER A 72 2.50 27.07 -7.57
N TYR A 73 2.65 25.75 -7.75
CA TYR A 73 3.96 25.12 -7.84
C TYR A 73 4.68 25.56 -9.14
N PRO A 74 5.86 26.20 -9.05
CA PRO A 74 6.45 26.92 -10.19
C PRO A 74 7.17 26.02 -11.20
N ARG A 75 7.23 24.69 -11.00
CA ARG A 75 8.03 23.77 -11.83
C ARG A 75 7.18 22.64 -12.44
N PRO A 76 6.28 22.91 -13.40
CA PRO A 76 5.45 21.88 -14.01
C PRO A 76 6.27 20.75 -14.66
N THR A 77 7.44 21.07 -15.25
CA THR A 77 8.35 20.07 -15.82
C THR A 77 8.83 19.04 -14.80
N ALA A 78 9.01 19.43 -13.54
CA ALA A 78 9.40 18.48 -12.48
C ALA A 78 8.25 17.51 -12.15
N ILE A 79 7.00 17.97 -12.17
CA ILE A 79 5.82 17.12 -12.00
C ILE A 79 5.70 16.13 -13.17
N HIS A 80 5.92 16.58 -14.41
CA HIS A 80 5.94 15.69 -15.57
C HIS A 80 7.05 14.64 -15.50
N ALA A 81 8.25 15.02 -15.06
CA ALA A 81 9.34 14.08 -14.84
C ALA A 81 8.99 13.03 -13.79
N LEU A 82 8.37 13.44 -12.67
CA LEU A 82 7.90 12.53 -11.62
C LEU A 82 6.82 11.57 -12.13
N LEU A 83 5.83 12.07 -12.89
CA LEU A 83 4.80 11.23 -13.50
C LEU A 83 5.40 10.18 -14.45
N SER A 84 6.37 10.59 -15.27
CA SER A 84 7.08 9.67 -16.15
C SER A 84 7.86 8.61 -15.37
N ALA A 85 8.56 9.00 -14.31
CA ALA A 85 9.31 8.07 -13.46
C ALA A 85 8.40 7.07 -12.76
N ILE A 86 7.25 7.52 -12.22
CA ILE A 86 6.25 6.64 -11.61
C ILE A 86 5.76 5.62 -12.64
N ARG A 87 5.36 6.07 -13.84
CA ARG A 87 4.86 5.19 -14.91
C ARG A 87 5.87 4.16 -15.40
N GLN A 88 7.16 4.49 -15.36
CA GLN A 88 8.25 3.59 -15.73
C GLN A 88 8.60 2.59 -14.62
N SER A 89 8.07 2.76 -13.41
CA SER A 89 8.30 1.84 -12.30
C SER A 89 7.47 0.56 -12.47
N PRO A 90 8.08 -0.64 -12.42
CA PRO A 90 7.37 -1.91 -12.53
C PRO A 90 6.71 -2.28 -11.20
N LEU A 91 5.57 -1.64 -10.89
CA LEU A 91 4.81 -1.90 -9.66
C LEU A 91 3.79 -3.04 -9.87
N PRO A 92 3.85 -4.13 -9.08
CA PRO A 92 2.91 -5.23 -9.22
C PRO A 92 1.48 -4.83 -8.82
N GLY A 93 0.50 -5.32 -9.59
CA GLY A 93 -0.93 -5.09 -9.34
C GLY A 93 -1.39 -3.63 -9.51
N VAL A 94 -0.62 -2.80 -10.23
CA VAL A 94 -1.00 -1.42 -10.54
C VAL A 94 -1.56 -1.34 -11.96
N THR A 95 -2.69 -0.65 -12.11
CA THR A 95 -3.25 -0.26 -13.41
C THR A 95 -3.22 1.26 -13.51
N TYR A 96 -2.53 1.78 -14.52
CA TYR A 96 -2.51 3.22 -14.78
C TYR A 96 -3.82 3.66 -15.43
N VAL A 97 -4.46 4.67 -14.84
CA VAL A 97 -5.66 5.27 -15.41
C VAL A 97 -5.28 6.26 -16.51
N ASN A 98 -5.90 6.10 -17.68
CA ASN A 98 -5.78 7.08 -18.77
C ASN A 98 -6.48 8.37 -18.31
N GLY A 99 -5.80 9.51 -18.50
CA GLY A 99 -6.01 10.74 -17.74
C GLY A 99 -7.27 11.55 -18.07
N GLU A 100 -8.47 11.01 -17.85
CA GLU A 100 -9.71 11.80 -17.93
C GLU A 100 -10.01 12.60 -16.63
N HIS A 101 -9.38 12.28 -15.50
CA HIS A 101 -9.58 12.97 -14.22
C HIS A 101 -8.39 13.83 -13.76
N VAL A 102 -7.69 14.48 -14.69
CA VAL A 102 -6.60 15.43 -14.34
C VAL A 102 -7.17 16.76 -13.80
N GLY A 103 -8.49 16.98 -13.85
CA GLY A 103 -9.11 18.29 -13.62
C GLY A 103 -10.00 18.51 -12.40
N GLU A 104 -10.51 17.50 -11.70
CA GLU A 104 -11.73 17.72 -10.87
C GLU A 104 -11.56 17.91 -9.36
N LEU A 105 -10.36 17.78 -8.79
CA LEU A 105 -10.15 18.16 -7.37
C LEU A 105 -9.88 19.67 -7.20
N GLN A 106 -10.40 20.50 -8.12
CA GLN A 106 -10.21 21.95 -8.15
C GLN A 106 -11.19 22.75 -7.28
N GLN A 107 -12.10 22.09 -6.54
CA GLN A 107 -13.06 22.78 -5.67
C GLN A 107 -13.21 22.04 -4.33
N ALA A 108 -12.23 22.20 -3.45
CA ALA A 108 -12.39 22.08 -1.99
C ALA A 108 -11.33 22.96 -1.31
#